data_AF-A0A954H048-F1
#
_entry.id   AF-A0A954H048-F1
#
_cell.length_a   1.000
_cell.length_b   1.000
_cell.length_c   1.000
_cell.angle_alpha   90.00
_cell.angle_beta   90.00
_cell.angle_gamma   90.00
#
_symmetry.space_group_name_H-M   'P 1'
#
loop_
_entity.id
_entity.type
_entity.pdbx_description
1 polymer ?
#
loop_
_entity_poly.entity_id
_entity_poly.type
_entity_poly.pdbx_seq_one_letter_code
_entity_poly.pdbx_strand_id
1 'polypeptide(L)'
;GDMKDGIALLDKRGPYDNLYYNYFATQVMRNWGGEEWNRWNERLRDDLIAWQITEGEAKGSWSPRDRSDYSKSGGRLLTTCLATLTLQVYYRYHPVFPDTDTVHTDTVHQ
;
A
#
# COMPACT_ATOMS: atom_id res chain seq x y z
N GLY A 1 18.18 -11.68 -14.02
CA GLY A 1 17.32 -10.68 -14.68
C GLY A 1 15.93 -11.24 -14.80
N ASP A 2 15.46 -11.81 -13.69
CA ASP A 2 14.14 -12.39 -13.55
C ASP A 2 13.28 -11.39 -12.76
N MET A 3 11.98 -11.32 -13.05
CA MET A 3 11.00 -10.55 -12.28
C MET A 3 11.13 -10.85 -10.77
N LYS A 4 11.42 -12.10 -10.42
CA LYS A 4 11.66 -12.54 -9.03
C LYS A 4 12.81 -11.80 -8.35
N ASP A 5 13.91 -11.59 -9.06
CA ASP A 5 15.07 -10.84 -8.53
C ASP A 5 14.64 -9.41 -8.20
N GLY A 6 13.84 -8.80 -9.08
CA GLY A 6 13.30 -7.45 -8.91
C GLY A 6 12.37 -7.32 -7.70
N ILE A 7 11.46 -8.28 -7.52
CA ILE A 7 10.57 -8.33 -6.34
C ILE A 7 11.37 -8.54 -5.06
N ALA A 8 12.36 -9.43 -5.06
CA ALA A 8 13.22 -9.66 -3.90
C ALA A 8 13.98 -8.38 -3.48
N LEU A 9 14.39 -7.55 -4.45
CA LEU A 9 14.98 -6.24 -4.17
C LEU A 9 13.98 -5.26 -3.55
N LEU A 10 12.75 -5.21 -4.04
CA LEU A 10 11.70 -4.37 -3.47
C LEU A 10 11.30 -4.80 -2.05
N ASP A 11 11.09 -6.09 -1.83
CA ASP A 11 10.76 -6.66 -0.52
C ASP A 11 11.88 -6.39 0.49
N LYS A 12 13.14 -6.65 0.10
CA LYS A 12 14.30 -6.34 0.94
C LYS A 12 14.43 -4.85 1.26
N ARG A 13 14.14 -3.98 0.29
CA ARG A 13 14.29 -2.53 0.46
C ARG A 13 13.18 -1.94 1.33
N GLY A 14 11.96 -2.45 1.16
CA GLY A 14 10.75 -1.96 1.80
C GLY A 14 10.41 -0.49 1.50
N PRO A 15 9.26 -0.01 1.99
CA PRO A 15 8.90 1.39 1.91
C PRO A 15 9.86 2.29 2.72
N TYR A 16 10.00 3.55 2.31
CA TYR A 16 10.77 4.57 3.05
C TYR A 16 10.19 5.97 2.79
N ASP A 17 10.81 7.04 3.28
CA ASP A 17 10.22 8.40 3.24
C ASP A 17 9.91 8.98 1.85
N ASN A 18 10.33 8.30 0.78
CA ASN A 18 10.00 8.69 -0.58
C ASN A 18 8.65 8.11 -1.03
N LEU A 19 7.60 8.91 -0.86
CA LEU A 19 6.24 8.57 -1.26
C LEU A 19 6.07 8.35 -2.77
N TYR A 20 6.86 9.03 -3.60
CA TYR A 20 6.82 8.82 -5.05
C TYR A 20 7.29 7.40 -5.38
N TYR A 21 8.42 6.98 -4.81
CA TYR A 21 8.88 5.60 -4.90
C TYR A 21 7.85 4.63 -4.31
N ASN A 22 7.35 4.89 -3.10
CA ASN A 22 6.41 3.98 -2.44
C ASN A 22 5.16 3.78 -3.28
N TYR A 23 4.62 4.83 -3.90
CA TYR A 23 3.44 4.72 -4.74
C TYR A 23 3.65 3.76 -5.92
N PHE A 24 4.74 3.91 -6.67
CA PHE A 24 5.02 3.03 -7.81
C PHE A 24 5.42 1.62 -7.39
N ALA A 25 6.25 1.48 -6.35
CA ALA A 25 6.63 0.17 -5.82
C ALA A 25 5.40 -0.58 -5.28
N THR A 26 4.44 0.11 -4.68
CA THR A 26 3.16 -0.47 -4.25
C THR A 26 2.40 -1.08 -5.42
N GLN A 27 2.35 -0.44 -6.59
CA GLN A 27 1.70 -1.02 -7.78
C GLN A 27 2.36 -2.33 -8.22
N VAL A 28 3.70 -2.37 -8.19
CA VAL A 28 4.47 -3.57 -8.57
C VAL A 28 4.25 -4.70 -7.55
N MET A 29 4.44 -4.43 -6.27
CA MET A 29 4.27 -5.41 -5.19
C MET A 29 2.83 -5.93 -5.15
N ARG A 30 1.85 -5.06 -5.39
CA ARG A 30 0.43 -5.42 -5.44
C ARG A 30 0.08 -6.32 -6.62
N ASN A 31 0.71 -6.12 -7.78
CA ASN A 31 0.52 -6.99 -8.94
C ASN A 31 1.22 -8.34 -8.78
N TRP A 32 2.31 -8.39 -8.00
CA TRP A 32 2.96 -9.64 -7.63
C TRP A 32 2.13 -10.45 -6.63
N GLY A 33 1.59 -9.80 -5.60
CA GLY A 33 0.84 -10.46 -4.53
C GLY A 33 1.74 -11.26 -3.59
N GLY A 34 1.19 -12.31 -2.97
CA GLY A 34 1.94 -13.17 -2.06
C GLY A 34 2.30 -12.53 -0.72
N GLU A 35 3.25 -13.14 -0.01
CA GLU A 35 3.68 -12.67 1.31
C GLU A 35 4.48 -11.37 1.22
N GLU A 36 5.23 -11.18 0.13
CA GLU A 36 6.00 -9.96 -0.14
C GLU A 36 5.06 -8.75 -0.20
N TRP A 37 3.91 -8.91 -0.88
CA TRP A 37 2.86 -7.89 -0.88
C TRP A 37 2.32 -7.63 0.52
N ASN A 38 1.97 -8.68 1.27
CA ASN A 38 1.38 -8.52 2.61
C ASN A 38 2.32 -7.74 3.54
N ARG A 39 3.60 -8.11 3.59
CA ARG A 39 4.63 -7.40 4.37
C ARG A 39 4.78 -5.94 3.95
N TRP A 40 4.87 -5.69 2.65
CA TRP A 40 4.98 -4.33 2.11
C TRP A 40 3.79 -3.47 2.52
N ASN A 41 2.60 -4.02 2.33
CA ASN A 41 1.33 -3.33 2.44
C ASN A 41 0.97 -3.00 3.90
N GLU A 42 1.15 -3.95 4.82
CA GLU A 42 0.94 -3.74 6.25
C GLU A 42 1.84 -2.62 6.76
N ARG A 43 3.14 -2.72 6.47
CA ARG A 43 4.11 -1.71 6.90
C ARG A 43 3.81 -0.32 6.34
N LEU A 44 3.59 -0.22 5.03
CA LEU A 44 3.33 1.08 4.41
C LEU A 44 2.01 1.70 4.88
N ARG A 45 0.96 0.90 5.05
CA ARG A 45 -0.33 1.38 5.56
C ARG A 45 -0.15 1.97 6.96
N ASP A 46 0.51 1.23 7.85
CA ASP A 46 0.67 1.65 9.25
C ASP A 46 1.55 2.90 9.34
N ASP A 47 2.63 2.97 8.55
CA ASP A 47 3.50 4.15 8.43
C ASP A 47 2.71 5.39 7.95
N LEU A 48 1.82 5.23 6.95
CA LEU A 48 1.00 6.34 6.44
C LEU A 48 -0.06 6.78 7.45
N ILE A 49 -0.73 5.86 8.14
CA ILE A 49 -1.72 6.20 9.18
C ILE A 49 -1.02 6.96 10.32
N ALA A 50 0.11 6.47 10.82
CA ALA A 50 0.85 7.09 11.90
C ALA A 50 1.41 8.47 11.52
N TRP A 51 1.67 8.71 10.24
CA TRP A 51 2.17 9.99 9.75
C TRP A 51 1.08 11.03 9.47
N GLN A 52 -0.17 10.61 9.28
CA GLN A 52 -1.24 11.55 8.93
C GLN A 52 -1.38 12.62 10.02
N ILE A 53 -1.46 13.88 9.61
CA ILE A 53 -1.66 14.98 10.56
C ILE A 53 -3.07 14.85 11.14
N THR A 54 -3.18 14.79 12.46
CA THR A 54 -4.45 14.58 13.18
C THR A 54 -5.09 15.86 13.71
N GLU A 55 -4.36 16.97 13.70
CA GLU A 55 -4.73 18.23 14.35
C GLU A 55 -4.43 19.47 13.49
N GLY A 56 -5.05 20.59 13.82
CA GLY A 56 -4.84 21.88 13.14
C GLY A 56 -5.39 21.95 11.72
N GLU A 57 -5.02 23.01 10.99
CA GLU A 57 -5.52 23.31 9.65
C GLU A 57 -5.11 22.28 8.59
N ALA A 58 -4.00 21.56 8.83
CA ALA A 58 -3.48 20.55 7.92
C ALA A 58 -3.98 19.12 8.26
N LYS A 59 -4.97 18.98 9.15
CA LYS A 59 -5.55 17.69 9.54
C LYS A 59 -6.01 16.90 8.31
N GLY A 60 -5.67 15.61 8.28
CA GLY A 60 -5.95 14.69 7.19
C GLY A 60 -4.90 14.67 6.08
N SER A 61 -3.92 15.57 6.11
CA SER A 61 -2.85 15.67 5.10
C SER A 61 -1.55 15.01 5.53
N TRP A 62 -0.60 14.95 4.59
CA TRP A 62 0.77 14.50 4.81
C TRP A 62 1.77 15.58 4.35
N SER A 63 2.74 15.92 5.20
CA SER A 63 3.87 16.82 4.85
C SER A 63 5.05 15.98 4.35
N PRO A 64 5.74 16.32 3.25
CA PRO A 64 6.88 15.54 2.78
C PRO A 64 7.94 15.27 3.86
N ARG A 65 8.44 14.04 3.93
CA ARG A 65 9.51 13.62 4.87
C ARG A 65 10.89 13.51 4.22
N ASP A 66 10.96 13.54 2.89
CA ASP A 66 12.22 13.51 2.15
C ASP A 66 12.52 14.86 1.46
N ARG A 67 13.68 14.93 0.82
CA ARG A 67 14.11 16.07 0.00
C ARG A 67 14.24 15.71 -1.48
N SER A 68 13.48 14.72 -1.96
CA SER A 68 13.44 14.39 -3.38
C SER A 68 12.89 15.56 -4.19
N ASP A 69 13.21 15.62 -5.48
CA ASP A 69 12.77 16.74 -6.33
C ASP A 69 11.25 16.79 -6.47
N TYR A 70 10.57 15.63 -6.42
CA TYR A 70 9.11 15.54 -6.39
C TYR A 70 8.53 16.14 -5.10
N SER A 71 9.12 15.85 -3.95
CA SER A 71 8.68 16.43 -2.66
C SER A 71 8.91 17.92 -2.59
N LYS A 72 10.03 18.43 -3.12
CA LYS A 72 10.33 19.87 -3.16
C LYS A 72 9.36 20.63 -4.07
N SER A 73 9.06 20.08 -5.24
CA SER A 73 8.21 20.73 -6.24
C SER A 73 6.72 20.60 -5.94
N GLY A 74 6.28 19.42 -5.49
CA GLY A 74 4.86 19.11 -5.24
C GLY A 74 4.38 19.39 -3.81
N GLY A 75 5.28 19.46 -2.84
CA GLY A 75 4.99 19.79 -1.45
C GLY A 75 3.88 18.93 -0.83
N ARG A 76 3.18 19.51 0.16
CA ARG A 76 2.09 18.86 0.92
C ARG A 76 0.98 18.31 0.01
N LEU A 77 0.64 19.03 -1.07
CA LEU A 77 -0.45 18.61 -1.95
C LEU A 77 -0.10 17.28 -2.63
N LEU A 78 1.05 17.19 -3.29
CA LEU A 78 1.48 15.96 -3.95
C LEU A 78 1.66 14.82 -2.94
N THR A 79 2.28 15.09 -1.80
CA THR A 79 2.47 14.11 -0.72
C THR A 79 1.12 13.55 -0.26
N THR A 80 0.11 14.40 -0.07
CA THR A 80 -1.23 13.99 0.33
C THR A 80 -1.91 13.15 -0.74
N CYS A 81 -1.82 13.55 -2.01
CA CYS A 81 -2.36 12.78 -3.13
C CYS A 81 -1.73 11.38 -3.21
N LEU A 82 -0.40 11.27 -3.14
CA LEU A 82 0.31 9.99 -3.22
C LEU A 82 -0.01 9.08 -2.02
N ALA A 83 -0.05 9.63 -0.80
CA ALA A 83 -0.44 8.87 0.39
C ALA A 83 -1.88 8.33 0.26
N THR A 84 -2.79 9.19 -0.19
CA THR A 84 -4.20 8.81 -0.38
C THR A 84 -4.36 7.73 -1.46
N LEU A 85 -3.71 7.88 -2.61
CA LEU A 85 -3.74 6.87 -3.69
C LEU A 85 -3.14 5.54 -3.24
N THR A 86 -2.07 5.58 -2.44
CA THR A 86 -1.43 4.38 -1.88
C THR A 86 -2.38 3.65 -0.91
N LEU A 87 -3.06 4.38 -0.02
CA LEU A 87 -4.05 3.80 0.91
C LEU A 87 -5.31 3.29 0.19
N GLN A 88 -5.64 3.78 -1.00
CA GLN A 88 -6.80 3.33 -1.76
C GLN A 88 -6.62 1.94 -2.42
N VAL A 89 -5.41 1.37 -2.43
CA VAL A 89 -5.15 0.06 -3.04
C VAL A 89 -6.05 -1.04 -2.46
N TYR A 90 -6.38 -0.96 -1.17
CA TYR A 90 -7.29 -1.88 -0.49
C TYR A 90 -8.72 -1.84 -1.03
N TYR A 91 -9.21 -0.66 -1.42
CA TYR A 91 -10.60 -0.45 -1.84
C TYR A 91 -10.83 -0.65 -3.34
N ARG A 92 -9.78 -0.50 -4.15
CA ARG A 92 -9.89 -0.53 -5.61
C ARG A 92 -9.96 -1.94 -6.21
N TYR A 93 -9.55 -2.95 -5.46
CA TYR A 93 -9.38 -4.31 -5.97
C TYR A 93 -9.89 -5.38 -5.00
N HIS A 94 -11.00 -5.09 -4.32
CA HIS A 94 -11.73 -6.10 -3.55
C HIS A 94 -11.99 -7.31 -4.47
N PRO A 95 -11.66 -8.55 -4.05
CA PRO A 95 -12.07 -9.72 -4.82
C PRO A 95 -13.59 -9.68 -4.97
N VAL A 96 -14.06 -9.74 -6.22
CA VAL A 96 -15.48 -9.70 -6.58
C VAL A 96 -16.20 -11.00 -6.21
N PHE A 97 -15.44 -12.05 -5.87
CA PHE A 97 -15.99 -13.35 -5.49
C PHE A 97 -15.72 -13.63 -4.00
N PRO A 98 -16.75 -14.03 -3.24
CA PRO A 98 -16.56 -14.66 -1.94
C PRO A 98 -15.79 -15.97 -2.12
N ASP A 99 -14.86 -16.27 -1.21
CA ASP A 99 -14.26 -17.60 -1.12
C ASP A 99 -15.39 -18.62 -1.04
N THR A 100 -15.44 -19.51 -2.03
CA THR A 100 -16.50 -20.51 -2.17
C THR A 100 -16.22 -21.68 -1.22
N ASP A 101 -16.20 -21.42 0.08
CA ASP A 101 -16.00 -22.43 1.13
C ASP A 101 -17.25 -22.61 1.98
N THR A 102 -18.43 -22.70 1.34
CA THR A 102 -19.66 -23.16 2.00
C THR A 102 -20.49 -24.06 1.10
N VAL A 103 -20.03 -25.31 0.94
CA VAL A 103 -20.98 -26.43 0.79
C VAL A 103 -20.84 -27.30 2.03
N HIS A 104 -21.64 -26.91 3.02
CA HIS A 104 -22.11 -27.72 4.12
C HIS A 104 -22.51 -29.11 3.61
N THR A 105 -21.76 -30.14 3.97
CA THR A 105 -22.21 -31.53 3.92
C THR A 105 -22.54 -31.98 5.34
N ASP A 106 -23.56 -31.36 5.94
CA ASP A 106 -24.42 -32.08 6.88
C ASP A 106 -25.81 -32.20 6.25
N THR A 107 -26.19 -33.43 5.90
CA THR A 107 -27.56 -33.95 5.79
C THR A 107 -27.40 -35.43 5.43
N VAL A 108 -27.97 -36.45 6.07
CA VAL A 108 -28.88 -36.65 7.20
C VAL A 108 -28.89 -38.18 7.40
N HIS A 109 -29.22 -38.64 8.60
CA HIS A 109 -29.74 -39.98 8.87
C HIS A 109 -30.48 -40.66 7.70
N GLN A 110 -29.96 -41.80 7.24
CA GLN A 110 -30.73 -43.03 7.02
C GLN A 110 -29.80 -44.24 7.11
#